data_AF-A0A8K0E8P2-F1
#
_entry.id   AF-A0A8K0E8P2-F1
#
_cell.length_a   1.000
_cell.length_b   1.000
_cell.length_c   1.000
_cell.angle_alpha   90.00
_cell.angle_beta   90.00
_cell.angle_gamma   90.00
#
_symmetry.space_group_name_H-M   'P 1'
#
loop_
_entity.id
_entity.type
_entity.pdbx_description
1 polymer ?
#
loop_
_entity_poly.entity_id
_entity_poly.type
_entity_poly.pdbx_seq_one_letter_code
_entity_poly.pdbx_strand_id
1 'polypeptide(L)'
;MKIAPHGNPDNMGDLQEQLKQVFEGFDTSGDGTISKAELGKAISQSGKTPPDPKMIDALFKGIDKDGKGSLDFNEFVEFILSLPPPTDALRAAFLEMDTDGSGYLGKDELKVLLKKAGVEQISDAQLEQICNDVGGEDGRVSFEEFCSYFPQ
;
A
#
# COMPACT_ATOMS: atom_id res chain seq x y z
N MET A 1 -11.30 18.56 -28.64
CA MET A 1 -11.51 17.29 -27.91
C MET A 1 -10.20 17.01 -27.20
N LYS A 2 -10.10 17.35 -25.90
CA LYS A 2 -8.85 17.24 -25.13
C LYS A 2 -8.67 15.78 -24.71
N ILE A 3 -7.73 15.10 -25.34
CA ILE A 3 -7.21 13.82 -24.84
C ILE A 3 -6.30 14.12 -23.65
N ALA A 4 -6.60 13.53 -22.50
CA ALA A 4 -5.82 13.66 -21.28
C ALA A 4 -4.43 13.02 -21.48
N PRO A 5 -3.35 13.65 -21.02
CA PRO A 5 -2.04 13.02 -21.04
C PRO A 5 -2.02 11.89 -20.01
N HIS A 6 -1.57 10.73 -20.47
CA HIS A 6 -1.17 9.61 -19.65
C HIS A 6 -0.03 10.08 -18.74
N GLY A 7 -0.26 10.09 -17.43
CA GLY A 7 0.76 10.40 -16.43
C GLY A 7 1.52 9.15 -16.03
N ASN A 8 2.75 9.03 -16.52
CA ASN A 8 3.92 8.57 -15.76
C ASN A 8 5.16 9.01 -16.58
N PRO A 9 6.17 9.70 -16.01
CA PRO A 9 7.20 9.01 -15.21
C PRO A 9 7.96 9.92 -14.20
N ASP A 10 7.29 10.65 -13.31
CA ASP A 10 7.97 11.52 -12.30
C ASP A 10 7.19 11.58 -10.97
N ASN A 11 6.80 10.40 -10.48
CA ASN A 11 5.73 10.17 -9.50
C ASN A 11 6.00 10.60 -8.04
N MET A 12 6.92 11.53 -7.80
CA MET A 12 7.26 12.04 -6.45
C MET A 12 6.62 13.41 -6.16
N GLY A 13 6.39 14.23 -7.19
CA GLY A 13 5.64 15.49 -7.07
C GLY A 13 4.14 15.25 -6.95
N ASP A 14 3.57 14.39 -7.81
CA ASP A 14 2.16 14.03 -7.80
C ASP A 14 1.73 13.34 -6.50
N LEU A 15 2.60 12.51 -5.93
CA LEU A 15 2.30 11.81 -4.67
C LEU A 15 2.11 12.80 -3.53
N GLN A 16 2.95 13.83 -3.45
CA GLN A 16 2.83 14.85 -2.41
C GLN A 16 1.53 15.66 -2.55
N GLU A 17 1.11 15.98 -3.78
CA GLU A 17 -0.18 16.63 -4.04
C GLU A 17 -1.36 15.72 -3.72
N GLN A 18 -1.30 14.43 -4.09
CA GLN A 18 -2.31 13.44 -3.75
C GLN A 18 -2.43 13.25 -2.24
N LEU A 19 -1.32 13.11 -1.53
CA LEU A 19 -1.28 13.01 -0.07
C LEU A 19 -1.89 14.25 0.57
N LYS A 20 -1.63 15.43 0.03
CA LYS A 20 -2.23 16.68 0.49
C LYS A 20 -3.73 16.71 0.24
N GLN A 21 -4.21 16.28 -0.92
CA GLN A 21 -5.65 16.20 -1.19
C GLN A 21 -6.36 15.18 -0.28
N VAL A 22 -5.73 14.05 0.00
CA VAL A 22 -6.28 13.07 0.95
C VAL A 22 -6.26 13.67 2.37
N PHE A 23 -5.17 14.31 2.78
CA PHE A 23 -5.08 14.97 4.09
C PHE A 23 -6.19 16.02 4.27
N GLU A 24 -6.41 16.88 3.27
CA GLU A 24 -7.51 17.88 3.27
C GLU A 24 -8.90 17.23 3.25
N GLY A 25 -9.02 15.99 2.76
CA GLY A 25 -10.26 15.20 2.86
C GLY A 25 -10.52 14.65 4.27
N PHE A 26 -9.47 14.46 5.06
CA PHE A 26 -9.55 13.96 6.44
C PHE A 26 -9.66 15.12 7.45
N ASP A 27 -8.85 16.18 7.31
CA ASP A 27 -8.88 17.41 8.12
C ASP A 27 -10.10 18.27 7.75
N THR A 28 -11.24 17.95 8.36
CA THR A 28 -12.49 18.68 8.16
C THR A 28 -12.58 19.96 8.99
N SER A 29 -11.81 20.08 10.07
CA SER A 29 -11.69 21.33 10.84
C SER A 29 -10.81 22.38 10.16
N GLY A 30 -9.90 21.96 9.28
CA GLY A 30 -8.93 22.83 8.62
C GLY A 30 -7.88 23.40 9.59
N ASP A 31 -7.63 22.70 10.69
CA ASP A 31 -6.64 23.11 11.69
C ASP A 31 -5.21 22.66 11.35
N GLY A 32 -5.05 21.89 10.27
CA GLY A 32 -3.78 21.39 9.80
C GLY A 32 -3.33 20.11 10.50
N THR A 33 -4.21 19.49 11.30
CA THR A 33 -3.99 18.19 11.95
C THR A 33 -5.23 17.32 11.81
N ILE A 34 -5.06 15.99 11.84
CA ILE A 34 -6.18 15.04 11.80
C ILE A 34 -6.43 14.50 13.20
N SER A 35 -7.59 14.82 13.76
CA SER A 35 -8.02 14.31 15.06
C SER A 35 -8.54 12.86 14.96
N LYS A 36 -8.55 12.10 16.06
CA LYS A 36 -9.15 10.73 16.12
C LYS A 36 -10.57 10.68 15.55
N ALA A 37 -11.38 11.70 15.86
CA ALA A 37 -12.76 11.79 15.40
C ALA A 37 -12.85 11.94 13.88
N GLU A 38 -11.94 12.70 13.30
CA GLU A 38 -11.87 12.97 11.87
C GLU A 38 -11.36 11.76 11.10
N LEU A 39 -10.32 11.10 11.62
CA LEU A 39 -9.83 9.83 11.08
C LEU A 39 -10.94 8.78 11.04
N GLY A 40 -11.70 8.63 12.13
CA GLY A 40 -12.84 7.71 12.19
C GLY A 40 -13.95 8.05 11.20
N LYS A 41 -14.23 9.34 11.01
CA LYS A 41 -15.22 9.83 10.05
C LYS A 41 -14.79 9.57 8.60
N ALA A 42 -13.53 9.88 8.27
CA ALA A 42 -12.99 9.66 6.93
C ALA A 42 -12.93 8.17 6.56
N ILE A 43 -12.52 7.30 7.49
CA ILE A 43 -12.54 5.83 7.28
C ILE A 43 -13.97 5.31 7.15
N SER A 44 -14.93 5.87 7.91
CA SER A 44 -16.35 5.54 7.75
C SER A 44 -16.91 5.98 6.39
N GLN A 45 -16.37 7.04 5.81
CA GLN A 45 -16.80 7.58 4.52
C GLN A 45 -16.16 6.85 3.33
N SER A 46 -14.96 6.30 3.49
CA SER A 46 -14.28 5.52 2.45
C SER A 46 -14.63 4.04 2.46
N GLY A 47 -15.06 3.49 3.60
CA GLY A 47 -15.43 2.09 3.78
C GLY A 47 -16.92 1.80 3.59
N LYS A 48 -17.25 0.53 3.31
CA LYS A 48 -18.65 0.02 3.30
C LYS A 48 -19.20 -0.29 4.70
N THR A 49 -18.33 -0.30 5.72
CA THR A 49 -18.65 -0.66 7.10
C THR A 49 -18.02 0.33 8.07
N PRO A 50 -18.72 0.71 9.16
CA PRO A 50 -18.16 1.60 10.16
C PRO A 50 -16.92 0.94 10.81
N PRO A 51 -15.80 1.67 10.95
CA PRO A 51 -14.60 1.15 11.56
C PRO A 51 -14.80 0.96 13.07
N ASP A 52 -14.20 -0.11 13.60
CA ASP A 52 -14.26 -0.40 15.03
C ASP A 52 -13.49 0.68 15.81
N PRO A 53 -14.04 1.28 16.87
CA PRO A 53 -13.37 2.36 17.61
C PRO A 53 -12.03 1.91 18.22
N LYS A 54 -11.88 0.62 18.54
CA LYS A 54 -10.61 0.04 18.97
C LYS A 54 -9.57 0.00 17.85
N MET A 55 -10.00 -0.25 16.61
CA MET A 55 -9.14 -0.22 15.43
C MET A 55 -8.67 1.21 15.14
N ILE A 56 -9.57 2.19 15.24
CA ILE A 56 -9.21 3.61 15.13
C ILE A 56 -8.18 3.99 16.20
N ASP A 57 -8.39 3.58 17.46
CA ASP A 57 -7.44 3.90 18.55
C ASP A 57 -6.07 3.23 18.34
N ALA A 58 -6.05 1.99 17.87
CA ALA A 58 -4.82 1.25 17.57
C ALA A 58 -4.06 1.86 16.38
N LEU A 59 -4.76 2.18 15.28
CA LEU A 59 -4.18 2.86 14.13
C LEU A 59 -3.63 4.22 14.54
N PHE A 60 -4.42 5.02 15.25
CA PHE A 60 -4.00 6.34 15.70
C PHE A 60 -2.75 6.27 16.57
N LYS A 61 -2.67 5.33 17.53
CA LYS A 61 -1.46 5.14 18.35
C LYS A 61 -0.24 4.66 17.56
N GLY A 62 -0.45 3.98 16.44
CA GLY A 62 0.63 3.57 15.54
C GLY A 62 1.20 4.75 14.74
N ILE A 63 0.42 5.81 14.54
CA ILE A 63 0.76 6.96 13.70
C ILE A 63 1.21 8.17 14.52
N ASP A 64 0.50 8.47 15.61
CA ASP A 64 0.79 9.56 16.56
C ASP A 64 2.04 9.23 17.38
N LYS A 65 3.22 9.42 16.79
CA LYS A 65 4.51 9.13 17.42
C LYS A 65 4.87 10.17 18.47
N ASP A 66 4.42 11.40 18.29
CA ASP A 66 4.68 12.51 19.22
C ASP A 66 3.70 12.52 20.41
N GLY A 67 2.62 11.73 20.34
CA GLY A 67 1.64 11.58 21.42
C GLY A 67 0.80 12.83 21.66
N LYS A 68 0.65 13.67 20.63
CA LYS A 68 -0.09 14.94 20.71
C LYS A 68 -1.61 14.74 20.70
N GLY A 69 -2.07 13.55 20.31
CA GLY A 69 -3.50 13.27 20.16
C GLY A 69 -4.09 13.83 18.86
N SER A 70 -3.24 14.25 17.93
CA SER A 70 -3.54 14.77 16.59
C SER A 70 -2.45 14.33 15.62
N LEU A 71 -2.82 13.98 14.38
CA LEU A 71 -1.84 13.59 13.36
C LEU A 71 -1.46 14.81 12.52
N ASP A 72 -0.19 15.22 12.56
CA ASP A 72 0.32 16.26 11.68
C ASP A 72 0.45 15.75 10.24
N PHE A 73 0.53 16.64 9.25
CA PHE A 73 0.72 16.26 7.83
C PHE A 73 1.89 15.27 7.63
N ASN A 74 3.00 15.47 8.34
CA ASN A 74 4.16 14.59 8.22
C ASN A 74 3.88 13.16 8.74
N GLU A 75 3.19 13.03 9.87
CA GLU A 75 2.82 11.74 10.45
C GLU A 75 1.80 11.02 9.56
N PHE A 76 0.86 11.77 8.99
CA PHE A 76 -0.09 11.25 8.00
C PHE A 76 0.61 10.76 6.73
N VAL A 77 1.57 11.52 6.21
CA VAL A 77 2.36 11.12 5.03
C VAL A 77 3.14 9.84 5.32
N GLU A 78 3.85 9.77 6.45
CA GLU A 78 4.54 8.54 6.85
C GLU A 78 3.58 7.35 6.95
N PHE A 79 2.37 7.56 7.46
CA PHE A 79 1.35 6.52 7.54
C PHE A 79 0.85 6.08 6.17
N ILE A 80 0.46 7.00 5.28
CA ILE A 80 -0.04 6.64 3.95
C ILE A 80 1.07 6.01 3.11
N LEU A 81 2.32 6.45 3.24
CA LEU A 81 3.47 5.81 2.60
C LEU A 81 3.77 4.43 3.19
N SER A 82 3.46 4.22 4.47
CA SER A 82 3.51 2.91 5.12
C SER A 82 2.31 2.04 4.77
N LEU A 83 1.20 2.62 4.31
CA LEU A 83 0.06 1.87 3.80
C LEU A 83 0.35 1.45 2.36
N PRO A 84 -0.10 0.26 1.97
CA PRO A 84 -0.11 -0.10 0.57
C PRO A 84 -0.98 0.89 -0.20
N PRO A 85 -0.51 1.42 -1.34
CA PRO A 85 -1.35 2.24 -2.19
C PRO A 85 -2.60 1.44 -2.61
N PRO A 86 -3.79 2.05 -2.60
CA PRO A 86 -5.03 1.36 -2.90
C PRO A 86 -5.23 1.21 -4.41
N THR A 87 -4.47 0.32 -5.04
CA THR A 87 -4.77 -0.15 -6.40
C THR A 87 -4.32 -1.58 -6.62
N ASP A 88 -5.16 -2.31 -7.35
CA ASP A 88 -5.07 -3.71 -7.77
C ASP A 88 -5.23 -4.76 -6.67
N ALA A 89 -6.27 -5.59 -6.80
CA ALA A 89 -6.45 -6.80 -5.99
C ALA A 89 -5.20 -7.71 -6.02
N LEU A 90 -4.44 -7.64 -7.13
CA LEU A 90 -3.14 -8.27 -7.27
C LEU A 90 -2.10 -7.69 -6.30
N ARG A 91 -2.06 -6.35 -6.14
CA ARG A 91 -1.16 -5.66 -5.21
C ARG A 91 -1.55 -5.88 -3.76
N ALA A 92 -2.85 -5.93 -3.48
CA ALA A 92 -3.37 -6.30 -2.16
C ALA A 92 -2.99 -7.75 -1.81
N ALA A 93 -3.11 -8.68 -2.76
CA ALA A 93 -2.65 -10.06 -2.57
C ALA A 93 -1.13 -10.15 -2.43
N PHE A 94 -0.38 -9.34 -3.19
CA PHE A 94 1.08 -9.26 -3.11
C PHE A 94 1.53 -8.79 -1.72
N LEU A 95 0.93 -7.73 -1.21
CA LEU A 95 1.23 -7.23 0.14
C LEU A 95 0.75 -8.18 1.24
N GLU A 96 -0.39 -8.86 1.06
CA GLU A 96 -0.84 -9.86 2.02
C GLU A 96 0.19 -11.01 2.16
N MET A 97 0.94 -11.29 1.09
CA MET A 97 1.97 -12.33 1.09
C MET A 97 3.34 -11.80 1.55
N ASP A 98 3.67 -10.54 1.26
CA ASP A 98 4.86 -9.83 1.76
C ASP A 98 4.75 -9.62 3.27
N THR A 99 5.14 -10.66 4.01
CA THR A 99 4.90 -10.77 5.45
C THR A 99 5.94 -9.99 6.25
N ASP A 100 7.12 -9.76 5.65
CA ASP A 100 8.16 -8.92 6.22
C ASP A 100 7.98 -7.44 5.88
N GLY A 101 7.05 -7.12 4.97
CA GLY A 101 6.75 -5.75 4.55
C GLY A 101 7.91 -5.11 3.82
N SER A 102 8.77 -5.91 3.17
CA SER A 102 9.93 -5.39 2.45
C SER A 102 9.56 -4.74 1.13
N GLY A 103 8.34 -4.96 0.64
CA GLY A 103 7.89 -4.57 -0.70
C GLY A 103 8.29 -5.57 -1.77
N TYR A 104 8.91 -6.70 -1.41
CA TYR A 104 9.40 -7.72 -2.33
C TYR A 104 8.96 -9.12 -1.86
N LEU A 105 8.69 -10.02 -2.82
CA LEU A 105 8.44 -11.43 -2.51
C LEU A 105 9.71 -12.25 -2.64
N GLY A 106 10.13 -12.86 -1.53
CA GLY A 106 11.12 -13.92 -1.55
C GLY A 106 10.56 -15.23 -2.13
N LYS A 107 11.43 -16.24 -2.27
CA LYS A 107 11.05 -17.58 -2.78
C LYS A 107 9.85 -18.18 -2.03
N ASP A 108 9.84 -18.07 -0.70
CA ASP A 108 8.79 -18.65 0.13
C ASP A 108 7.46 -17.90 -0.04
N GLU A 109 7.48 -16.58 -0.13
CA GLU A 109 6.28 -15.74 -0.26
C GLU A 109 5.68 -15.84 -1.67
N LEU A 110 6.54 -15.86 -2.69
CA LEU A 110 6.15 -16.08 -4.08
C LEU A 110 5.54 -17.48 -4.27
N LYS A 111 6.06 -18.50 -3.60
CA LYS A 111 5.50 -19.87 -3.62
C LYS A 111 4.08 -19.91 -3.08
N VAL A 112 3.81 -19.19 -1.98
CA VAL A 112 2.47 -19.10 -1.40
C VAL A 112 1.53 -18.31 -2.32
N LEU A 113 2.00 -17.18 -2.87
CA LEU A 113 1.25 -16.35 -3.82
C LEU A 113 0.80 -17.17 -5.04
N LEU A 114 1.73 -17.88 -5.69
CA LEU A 114 1.45 -18.68 -6.88
C LEU A 114 0.45 -19.80 -6.59
N LYS A 115 0.57 -20.44 -5.43
CA LYS A 115 -0.39 -21.46 -4.98
C LYS A 115 -1.78 -20.88 -4.75
N LYS A 116 -1.88 -19.68 -4.16
CA LYS A 116 -3.15 -18.95 -3.99
C LYS A 116 -3.75 -18.49 -5.32
N ALA A 117 -2.92 -18.15 -6.30
CA ALA A 117 -3.34 -17.77 -7.65
C ALA A 117 -3.84 -18.97 -8.49
N GLY A 118 -3.77 -20.20 -7.97
CA GLY A 118 -4.22 -21.43 -8.65
C GLY A 118 -3.09 -22.20 -9.35
N VAL A 119 -1.83 -21.81 -9.15
CA VAL A 119 -0.66 -22.57 -9.61
C VAL A 119 -0.28 -23.60 -8.55
N GLU A 120 -0.91 -24.77 -8.63
CA GLU A 120 -0.75 -25.83 -7.61
C GLU A 120 0.57 -26.63 -7.72
N GLN A 121 1.30 -26.47 -8.83
CA GLN A 121 2.40 -27.36 -9.22
C GLN A 121 3.62 -26.52 -9.63
N ILE A 122 4.35 -25.97 -8.67
CA ILE A 122 5.61 -25.28 -8.92
C ILE A 122 6.74 -25.95 -8.13
N SER A 123 7.81 -26.32 -8.83
CA SER A 123 9.01 -26.93 -8.24
C SER A 123 9.96 -25.84 -7.73
N ASP A 124 10.78 -26.14 -6.72
CA ASP A 124 11.75 -25.18 -6.18
C ASP A 124 12.74 -24.68 -7.25
N ALA A 125 13.07 -25.52 -8.25
CA ALA A 125 13.84 -25.10 -9.42
C ALA A 125 13.10 -24.07 -10.30
N GLN A 126 11.78 -24.18 -10.45
CA GLN A 126 10.99 -23.20 -11.19
C GLN A 126 10.83 -21.90 -10.40
N LEU A 127 10.68 -21.96 -9.08
CA LEU A 127 10.71 -20.78 -8.22
C LEU A 127 12.05 -20.06 -8.29
N GLU A 128 13.15 -20.81 -8.24
CA GLU A 128 14.49 -20.24 -8.38
C GLU A 128 14.67 -19.58 -9.73
N GLN A 129 14.14 -20.20 -10.79
CA GLN A 129 14.20 -19.63 -12.12
C GLN A 129 13.34 -18.36 -12.22
N ILE A 130 12.13 -18.33 -11.66
CA ILE A 130 11.29 -17.12 -11.62
C ILE A 130 11.97 -16.02 -10.78
N CYS A 131 12.48 -16.34 -9.59
CA CYS A 131 13.19 -15.36 -8.77
C CYS A 131 14.47 -14.83 -9.45
N ASN A 132 15.14 -15.63 -10.28
CA ASN A 132 16.34 -15.20 -10.99
C ASN A 132 16.04 -14.46 -12.31
N ASP A 133 14.95 -14.80 -12.99
CA ASP A 133 14.52 -14.18 -14.25
C ASP A 133 13.75 -12.88 -14.00
N VAL A 134 12.96 -12.86 -12.93
CA VAL A 134 12.07 -11.75 -12.53
C VAL A 134 12.66 -10.91 -11.41
N GLY A 135 13.33 -11.51 -10.42
CA GLY A 135 13.81 -10.82 -9.22
C GLY A 135 15.24 -10.26 -9.31
N GLY A 136 15.76 -10.10 -10.52
CA GLY A 136 17.03 -9.43 -10.80
C GLY A 136 18.22 -9.91 -9.95
N GLU A 137 19.10 -8.97 -9.59
CA GLU A 137 20.32 -9.26 -8.82
C GLU A 137 20.07 -9.53 -7.32
N ASP A 138 18.90 -9.17 -6.77
CA ASP A 138 18.57 -9.35 -5.36
C ASP A 138 17.89 -10.71 -5.07
N GLY A 139 17.44 -11.41 -6.13
CA GLY A 139 16.73 -12.68 -6.02
C GLY A 139 15.35 -12.57 -5.38
N ARG A 140 14.81 -11.35 -5.28
CA ARG A 140 13.47 -11.04 -4.76
C ARG A 140 12.66 -10.37 -5.85
N VAL A 141 11.39 -10.75 -5.95
CA VAL A 141 10.50 -10.26 -6.99
C VAL A 141 9.73 -9.06 -6.45
N SER A 142 9.87 -7.89 -7.08
CA SER A 142 9.02 -6.72 -6.78
C SER A 142 7.67 -6.81 -7.50
N PHE A 143 6.71 -6.01 -7.04
CA PHE A 143 5.36 -5.96 -7.64
C PHE A 143 5.39 -5.55 -9.12
N GLU A 144 6.28 -4.61 -9.48
CA GLU A 144 6.44 -4.15 -10.86
C GLU A 144 7.01 -5.25 -11.75
N GLU A 145 8.00 -5.99 -11.28
CA GLU A 145 8.58 -7.13 -12.00
C GLU A 145 7.57 -8.27 -12.16
N PHE A 146 6.80 -8.57 -11.11
CA PHE A 146 5.72 -9.56 -11.16
C PHE A 146 4.64 -9.21 -12.20
N CYS A 147 4.15 -7.96 -12.18
CA CYS A 147 3.15 -7.48 -13.16
C CYS A 147 3.69 -7.42 -14.58
N SER A 148 4.99 -7.15 -14.76
CA SER A 148 5.64 -7.14 -16.07
C SER A 148 5.80 -8.55 -16.64
N TYR A 149 6.05 -9.55 -15.77
CA TYR A 149 6.21 -10.95 -16.15
C TYR A 149 4.89 -11.69 -16.39
N PHE A 150 3.84 -11.38 -15.61
CA PHE A 150 2.51 -11.94 -15.78
C PHE A 150 1.60 -10.94 -16.51
N PRO A 151 1.49 -11.01 -17.84
CA PRO A 151 0.56 -10.16 -18.58
C PRO A 151 -0.89 -10.47 -18.15
N GLN A 152 -1.67 -9.40 -17.89
CA GLN A 152 -3.10 -9.48 -17.55
C GLN A 152 -3.96 -10.05 -18.69
#